data_AF-A0A183NUF2-F1
#
_entry.id   AF-A0A183NUF2-F1
#
_cell.length_a   1.000
_cell.length_b   1.000
_cell.length_c   1.000
_cell.angle_alpha   90.00
_cell.angle_beta   90.00
_cell.angle_gamma   90.00
#
_symmetry.space_group_name_H-M   'P 1'
#
loop_
_entity.id
_entity.type
_entity.pdbx_description
1 polymer ?
#
loop_
_entity_poly.entity_id
_entity_poly.type
_entity_poly.pdbx_seq_one_letter_code
_entity_poly.pdbx_strand_id
1 'polypeptide(L)'
;MGRSRSRSLSSGHKSKPRRYRSRSRDRIKERDRYRDKERDRIRIRGNERSYRDRHRHDRRRRSSTVSSYDSEAERRNRKSKMKEIDRKIEEARRKEEAEKRALEQRERERRLQEEREREAEAARQLEARVTEAFEAALVDRAEDLQAELERRYQAEIDRRVKNKLDEIEREYQSKLEEQRRMEEEEKRKQAELDKILEENNRKLMEARRRESQELSRVKIDLIGIFGMCLINRNRLIKPETLDEKCWALECRVRYRLSGIIKRLIRNSSGIKTIWDMLRVRSSDDMI
;
A
#
# COMPACT_ATOMS: atom_id res chain seq x y z
N MET A 1 -14.76 -29.74 -8.72
CA MET A 1 -14.50 -30.89 -9.62
C MET A 1 -14.04 -30.34 -10.96
N GLY A 2 -12.77 -30.57 -11.31
CA GLY A 2 -12.13 -29.97 -12.48
C GLY A 2 -12.56 -30.58 -13.81
N ARG A 3 -12.46 -29.80 -14.88
CA ARG A 3 -12.54 -30.30 -16.25
C ARG A 3 -11.63 -29.51 -17.19
N SER A 4 -10.35 -29.86 -17.17
CA SER A 4 -9.45 -29.62 -18.29
C SER A 4 -9.88 -30.50 -19.47
N ARG A 5 -10.06 -29.92 -20.65
CA ARG A 5 -10.11 -30.66 -21.92
C ARG A 5 -9.37 -29.90 -22.99
N SER A 6 -8.09 -30.22 -23.13
CA SER A 6 -7.32 -30.02 -24.36
C SER A 6 -7.70 -31.12 -25.34
N ARG A 7 -8.00 -30.78 -26.60
CA ARG A 7 -7.94 -31.69 -27.74
C ARG A 7 -7.47 -30.97 -29.00
N SER A 8 -6.68 -31.71 -29.75
CA SER A 8 -5.67 -31.30 -30.73
C SER A 8 -6.20 -31.23 -32.17
N LEU A 9 -5.49 -30.44 -32.99
CA LEU A 9 -5.09 -30.65 -34.42
C LEU A 9 -6.12 -31.23 -35.42
N SER A 10 -6.35 -30.50 -36.54
CA SER A 10 -5.86 -30.90 -37.88
C SER A 10 -6.63 -30.27 -39.06
N SER A 11 -5.87 -29.98 -40.12
CA SER A 11 -6.24 -30.02 -41.55
C SER A 11 -7.23 -28.99 -42.12
N GLY A 12 -6.71 -28.11 -42.99
CA GLY A 12 -7.50 -27.23 -43.84
C GLY A 12 -6.68 -26.53 -44.92
N HIS A 13 -6.03 -27.30 -45.80
CA HIS A 13 -5.47 -26.78 -47.06
C HIS A 13 -6.54 -26.04 -47.88
N LYS A 14 -6.22 -24.85 -48.41
CA LYS A 14 -6.37 -24.51 -49.86
C LYS A 14 -5.89 -23.10 -50.23
N SER A 15 -4.81 -23.09 -51.01
CA SER A 15 -4.51 -22.28 -52.21
C SER A 15 -4.69 -20.75 -52.24
N LYS A 16 -3.54 -20.08 -52.42
CA LYS A 16 -3.37 -18.79 -53.10
C LYS A 16 -4.04 -18.78 -54.49
N PRO A 17 -4.48 -17.59 -54.97
CA PRO A 17 -4.30 -17.21 -56.36
C PRO A 17 -3.43 -15.95 -56.49
N ARG A 18 -2.39 -16.02 -57.34
CA ARG A 18 -1.78 -14.84 -57.97
C ARG A 18 -2.75 -14.33 -59.05
N ARG A 19 -3.10 -13.04 -59.02
CA ARG A 19 -3.60 -12.31 -60.20
C ARG A 19 -2.94 -10.94 -60.27
N TYR A 20 -2.08 -10.77 -61.27
CA TYR A 20 -1.76 -9.47 -61.86
C TYR A 20 -3.00 -8.98 -62.64
N ARG A 21 -3.56 -7.82 -62.28
CA ARG A 21 -4.39 -7.01 -63.19
C ARG A 21 -4.48 -5.55 -62.71
N SER A 22 -3.92 -4.66 -63.50
CA SER A 22 -3.80 -3.21 -63.32
C SER A 22 -5.14 -2.49 -63.48
N ARG A 23 -5.52 -1.58 -62.56
CA ARG A 23 -6.34 -0.38 -62.86
C ARG A 23 -6.47 0.57 -61.66
N SER A 24 -5.67 1.62 -61.63
CA SER A 24 -5.95 2.87 -60.88
C SER A 24 -5.11 3.99 -61.51
N ARG A 25 -5.43 4.32 -62.77
CA ARG A 25 -4.77 5.39 -63.55
C ARG A 25 -5.79 6.40 -64.09
N ASP A 26 -6.90 6.58 -63.38
CA ASP A 26 -8.03 7.39 -63.85
C ASP A 26 -8.19 8.75 -63.12
N ARG A 27 -7.27 9.16 -62.23
CA ARG A 27 -7.29 10.52 -61.64
C ARG A 27 -6.27 11.52 -62.24
N ILE A 28 -5.34 11.06 -63.09
CA ILE A 28 -4.31 11.95 -63.65
C ILE A 28 -4.74 12.57 -64.99
N LYS A 29 -5.70 11.97 -65.72
CA LYS A 29 -6.11 12.43 -67.05
C LYS A 29 -6.92 13.73 -67.10
N GLU A 30 -7.39 14.26 -65.97
CA GLU A 30 -8.18 15.50 -65.96
C GLU A 30 -7.32 16.75 -65.82
N ARG A 31 -6.18 16.65 -65.12
CA ARG A 31 -5.24 17.78 -64.92
C ARG A 31 -4.39 18.08 -66.16
N ASP A 32 -4.15 17.08 -67.01
CA ASP A 32 -3.33 17.27 -68.23
C ASP A 32 -4.11 17.92 -69.40
N ARG A 33 -5.45 17.81 -69.43
CA ARG A 33 -6.26 18.42 -70.51
C ARG A 33 -6.32 19.95 -70.50
N TYR A 34 -6.04 20.59 -69.36
CA TYR A 34 -6.04 22.04 -69.25
C TYR A 34 -4.66 22.68 -69.55
N ARG A 35 -3.56 21.92 -69.49
CA ARG A 35 -2.21 22.45 -69.72
C ARG A 35 -1.79 22.44 -71.20
N ASP A 36 -2.36 21.56 -72.00
CA ASP A 36 -2.05 21.49 -73.45
C ASP A 36 -2.80 22.56 -74.28
N LYS A 37 -3.97 23.04 -73.83
CA LYS A 37 -4.70 24.12 -74.52
C LYS A 37 -4.00 25.48 -74.49
N GLU A 38 -3.13 25.73 -73.50
CA GLU A 38 -2.37 26.98 -73.40
C GLU A 38 -1.10 26.95 -74.26
N ARG A 39 -0.49 25.77 -74.41
CA ARG A 39 0.71 25.57 -75.24
C ARG A 39 0.40 25.58 -76.75
N ASP A 40 -0.81 25.18 -77.15
CA ASP A 40 -1.24 25.25 -78.55
C ASP A 40 -1.69 26.66 -78.99
N ARG A 41 -2.22 27.49 -78.09
CA ARG A 41 -2.54 28.90 -78.41
C ARG A 41 -1.30 29.76 -78.65
N ILE A 42 -0.17 29.43 -78.01
CA ILE A 42 1.11 30.14 -78.21
C ILE A 42 1.80 29.69 -79.52
N ARG A 43 1.60 28.44 -79.97
CA ARG A 43 2.14 27.96 -81.26
C ARG A 43 1.36 28.46 -82.48
N ILE A 44 0.07 28.79 -82.37
CA ILE A 44 -0.75 29.23 -83.50
C ILE A 44 -0.58 30.74 -83.80
N ARG A 45 -0.13 31.56 -82.84
CA ARG A 45 0.08 33.01 -83.06
C ARG A 45 1.47 33.41 -83.57
N GLY A 46 2.38 32.45 -83.76
CA GLY A 46 3.78 32.70 -84.14
C GLY A 46 4.21 32.15 -85.49
N ASN A 47 3.32 31.56 -86.29
CA ASN A 47 3.73 30.80 -87.49
C ASN A 47 2.96 31.13 -88.79
N GLU A 48 2.32 32.30 -88.88
CA GLU A 48 1.83 32.84 -90.16
C GLU A 48 2.68 34.04 -90.62
N ARG A 49 3.89 33.77 -91.14
CA ARG A 49 4.66 34.60 -92.10
C ARG A 49 6.12 34.16 -92.14
N SER A 50 6.46 33.13 -92.91
CA SER A 50 7.78 33.02 -93.56
C SER A 50 7.90 31.85 -94.55
N TYR A 51 6.88 31.62 -95.38
CA TYR A 51 7.00 30.69 -96.51
C TYR A 51 6.51 31.35 -97.79
N ARG A 52 7.32 32.30 -98.30
CA ARG A 52 7.43 32.75 -99.72
C ARG A 52 8.04 34.16 -99.75
N ASP A 53 9.27 34.25 -100.30
CA ASP A 53 10.02 35.42 -100.81
C ASP A 53 11.46 35.42 -100.23
N ARG A 54 12.59 35.38 -100.94
CA ARG A 54 12.91 35.58 -102.37
C ARG A 54 14.15 34.76 -102.73
N HIS A 55 13.99 33.73 -103.53
CA HIS A 55 14.99 33.37 -104.53
C HIS A 55 14.80 34.29 -105.73
N ARG A 56 15.53 35.42 -105.76
CA ARG A 56 15.88 36.18 -106.97
C ARG A 56 16.61 37.44 -106.54
N HIS A 57 17.93 37.47 -106.73
CA HIS A 57 18.51 38.61 -107.42
C HIS A 57 19.77 38.18 -108.17
N ASP A 58 19.67 38.38 -109.47
CA ASP A 58 20.69 38.24 -110.48
C ASP A 58 21.95 39.05 -110.19
N ARG A 59 23.08 38.39 -110.45
CA ARG A 59 24.16 38.85 -111.33
C ARG A 59 24.26 40.37 -111.50
N ARG A 60 25.18 40.99 -110.75
CA ARG A 60 25.95 42.12 -111.30
C ARG A 60 27.45 41.90 -111.14
N ARG A 61 28.06 41.68 -112.31
CA ARG A 61 29.46 41.84 -112.65
C ARG A 61 30.07 43.07 -111.95
N ARG A 62 31.25 42.89 -111.34
CA ARG A 62 32.31 43.89 -111.38
C ARG A 62 33.62 43.15 -111.67
N SER A 63 34.13 43.38 -112.87
CA SER A 63 35.43 42.91 -113.37
C SER A 63 36.58 43.69 -112.75
N SER A 64 37.76 43.03 -112.82
CA SER A 64 39.14 43.56 -112.86
C SER A 64 39.62 44.30 -111.60
N THR A 65 40.82 44.08 -111.08
CA THR A 65 42.09 43.90 -111.80
C THR A 65 43.13 43.23 -110.86
N VAL A 66 43.88 42.26 -111.40
CA VAL A 66 45.36 42.15 -111.36
C VAL A 66 46.07 41.75 -110.04
N SER A 67 46.79 40.63 -110.17
CA SER A 67 48.12 40.33 -109.61
C SER A 67 48.25 40.01 -108.12
N SER A 68 48.31 38.71 -107.83
CA SER A 68 49.52 38.10 -107.25
C SER A 68 49.44 36.58 -107.43
N TYR A 69 50.51 35.96 -107.94
CA TYR A 69 50.66 34.51 -107.97
C TYR A 69 50.67 33.98 -106.53
N ASP A 70 49.51 33.58 -106.02
CA ASP A 70 49.39 32.88 -104.75
C ASP A 70 48.87 31.47 -105.05
N SER A 71 49.64 30.46 -104.65
CA SER A 71 49.42 29.07 -105.07
C SER A 71 48.07 28.57 -104.51
N GLU A 72 47.29 27.84 -105.30
CA GLU A 72 46.02 27.20 -104.88
C GLU A 72 46.15 26.43 -103.55
N ALA A 73 47.34 25.90 -103.25
CA ALA A 73 47.69 25.27 -101.98
C ALA A 73 47.62 26.22 -100.76
N GLU A 74 48.06 27.47 -100.89
CA GLU A 74 48.00 28.47 -99.81
C GLU A 74 46.56 28.90 -99.50
N ARG A 75 45.72 29.09 -100.54
CA ARG A 75 44.29 29.40 -100.35
C ARG A 75 43.54 28.26 -99.65
N ARG A 76 43.85 27.00 -99.99
CA ARG A 76 43.29 25.84 -99.29
C ARG A 76 43.80 25.76 -97.85
N ASN A 77 45.07 26.03 -97.60
CA ASN A 77 45.63 26.04 -96.25
C ASN A 77 45.05 27.15 -95.36
N ARG A 78 44.84 28.37 -95.88
CA ARG A 78 44.18 29.46 -95.14
C ARG A 78 42.71 29.14 -94.86
N LYS A 79 42.00 28.54 -95.83
CA LYS A 79 40.60 28.11 -95.64
C LYS A 79 40.47 26.93 -94.66
N SER A 80 41.40 25.98 -94.68
CA SER A 80 41.48 24.88 -93.72
C SER A 80 41.80 25.40 -92.32
N LYS A 81 42.76 26.32 -92.17
CA LYS A 81 43.06 26.98 -90.89
C LYS A 81 41.88 27.78 -90.35
N MET A 82 41.14 28.52 -91.19
CA MET A 82 39.93 29.23 -90.76
C MET A 82 38.86 28.25 -90.26
N LYS A 83 38.62 27.15 -90.99
CA LYS A 83 37.66 26.11 -90.60
C LYS A 83 38.08 25.37 -89.33
N GLU A 84 39.38 25.22 -89.08
CA GLU A 84 39.92 24.64 -87.86
C GLU A 84 39.79 25.59 -86.67
N ILE A 85 40.00 26.89 -86.86
CA ILE A 85 39.74 27.94 -85.87
C ILE A 85 38.25 27.99 -85.53
N ASP A 86 37.37 27.98 -86.54
CA ASP A 86 35.91 27.94 -86.34
C ASP A 86 35.47 26.68 -85.59
N ARG A 87 36.03 25.51 -85.95
CA ARG A 87 35.78 24.25 -85.24
C ARG A 87 36.28 24.29 -83.80
N LYS A 88 37.41 24.95 -83.53
CA LYS A 88 37.98 25.10 -82.18
C LYS A 88 37.18 26.08 -81.32
N ILE A 89 36.65 27.14 -81.92
CA ILE A 89 35.74 28.09 -81.26
C ILE A 89 34.40 27.40 -80.94
N GLU A 90 33.86 26.61 -81.88
CA GLU A 90 32.62 25.88 -81.67
C GLU A 90 32.78 24.76 -80.63
N GLU A 91 33.92 24.07 -80.60
CA GLU A 91 34.23 23.07 -79.57
C GLU A 91 34.47 23.71 -78.19
N ALA A 92 35.12 24.87 -78.13
CA ALA A 92 35.27 25.65 -76.89
C ALA A 92 33.91 26.12 -76.37
N ARG A 93 33.04 26.65 -77.23
CA ARG A 93 31.68 27.06 -76.88
C ARG A 93 30.81 25.88 -76.44
N ARG A 94 31.00 24.70 -77.06
CA ARG A 94 30.31 23.46 -76.67
C ARG A 94 30.80 22.90 -75.34
N LYS A 95 32.09 23.05 -75.03
CA LYS A 95 32.67 22.71 -73.72
C LYS A 95 32.21 23.67 -72.63
N GLU A 96 32.18 24.97 -72.91
CA GLU A 96 31.66 26.00 -71.99
C GLU A 96 30.16 25.83 -71.73
N GLU A 97 29.36 25.50 -72.76
CA GLU A 97 27.93 25.22 -72.59
C GLU A 97 27.67 23.93 -71.81
N ALA A 98 28.50 22.89 -71.99
CA ALA A 98 28.43 21.67 -71.21
C ALA A 98 28.84 21.88 -69.74
N GLU A 99 29.86 22.69 -69.49
CA GLU A 99 30.30 23.07 -68.15
C GLU A 99 29.25 23.93 -67.44
N LYS A 100 28.64 24.89 -68.16
CA LYS A 100 27.52 25.69 -67.64
C LYS A 100 26.31 24.83 -67.27
N ARG A 101 25.98 23.81 -68.07
CA ARG A 101 24.91 22.85 -67.74
C ARG A 101 25.27 21.94 -66.55
N ALA A 102 26.52 21.54 -66.41
CA ALA A 102 26.99 20.76 -65.28
C ALA A 102 26.98 21.57 -63.97
N LEU A 103 27.36 22.85 -64.02
CA LEU A 103 27.27 23.76 -62.88
C LEU A 103 25.81 24.03 -62.48
N GLU A 104 24.93 24.25 -63.45
CA GLU A 104 23.50 24.42 -63.18
C GLU A 104 22.86 23.16 -62.57
N GLN A 105 23.29 21.95 -62.99
CA GLN A 105 22.86 20.69 -62.37
C GLN A 105 23.36 20.57 -60.93
N ARG A 106 24.64 20.86 -60.66
CA ARG A 106 25.21 20.85 -59.31
C ARG A 106 24.55 21.88 -58.39
N GLU A 107 24.18 23.04 -58.91
CA GLU A 107 23.46 24.07 -58.14
C GLU A 107 22.04 23.63 -57.81
N ARG A 108 21.33 23.01 -58.76
CA ARG A 108 20.00 22.43 -58.52
C ARG A 108 20.05 21.29 -57.51
N GLU A 109 21.06 20.44 -57.59
CA GLU A 109 21.31 19.37 -56.61
C GLU A 109 21.61 19.94 -55.23
N ARG A 110 22.42 21.01 -55.12
CA ARG A 110 22.71 21.68 -53.85
C ARG A 110 21.44 22.27 -53.22
N ARG A 111 20.58 22.93 -54.02
CA ARG A 111 19.30 23.48 -53.53
C ARG A 111 18.34 22.38 -53.09
N LEU A 112 18.26 21.28 -53.84
CA LEU A 112 17.44 20.12 -53.47
C LEU A 112 17.96 19.43 -52.20
N GLN A 113 19.28 19.38 -52.02
CA GLN A 113 19.89 18.83 -50.82
C GLN A 113 19.64 19.70 -49.59
N GLU A 114 19.75 21.03 -49.73
CA GLU A 114 19.41 21.98 -48.67
C GLU A 114 17.91 21.89 -48.29
N GLU A 115 17.01 21.74 -49.27
CA GLU A 115 15.58 21.52 -49.02
C GLU A 115 15.34 20.21 -48.27
N ARG A 116 16.00 19.12 -48.68
CA ARG A 116 15.92 17.82 -48.00
C ARG A 116 16.48 17.84 -46.58
N GLU A 117 17.54 18.60 -46.34
CA GLU A 117 18.12 18.76 -45.00
C GLU A 117 17.16 19.52 -44.08
N ARG A 118 16.53 20.59 -44.57
CA ARG A 118 15.48 21.31 -43.82
C ARG A 118 14.26 20.43 -43.53
N GLU A 119 13.81 19.64 -44.51
CA GLU A 119 12.73 18.67 -44.31
C GLU A 119 13.12 17.58 -43.30
N ALA A 120 14.37 17.09 -43.34
CA ALA A 120 14.87 16.10 -42.40
C ALA A 120 15.01 16.66 -40.97
N GLU A 121 15.44 17.91 -40.83
CA GLU A 121 15.48 18.60 -39.53
C GLU A 121 14.07 18.82 -38.97
N ALA A 122 13.12 19.24 -39.80
CA ALA A 122 11.72 19.35 -39.39
C ALA A 122 11.12 18.00 -38.99
N ALA A 123 11.44 16.93 -39.72
CA ALA A 123 11.04 15.57 -39.38
C ALA A 123 11.64 15.11 -38.04
N ARG A 124 12.94 15.39 -37.80
CA ARG A 124 13.61 15.08 -36.52
C ARG A 124 13.03 15.86 -35.35
N GLN A 125 12.67 17.13 -35.54
CA GLN A 125 12.02 17.93 -34.49
C GLN A 125 10.63 17.40 -34.15
N LEU A 126 9.86 16.99 -35.17
CA LEU A 126 8.56 16.36 -34.97
C LEU A 126 8.73 15.03 -34.23
N GLU A 127 9.67 14.20 -34.65
CA GLU A 127 9.99 12.93 -34.00
C GLU A 127 10.38 13.16 -32.54
N ALA A 128 11.29 14.09 -32.25
CA ALA A 128 11.70 14.43 -30.89
C ALA A 128 10.53 14.90 -30.01
N ARG A 129 9.63 15.73 -30.54
CA ARG A 129 8.42 16.17 -29.80
C ARG A 129 7.45 15.02 -29.55
N VAL A 130 7.30 14.11 -30.51
CA VAL A 130 6.42 12.95 -30.36
C VAL A 130 7.01 11.96 -29.36
N THR A 131 8.32 11.72 -29.38
CA THR A 131 8.98 10.86 -28.39
C THR A 131 8.90 11.46 -27.00
N GLU A 132 9.15 12.76 -26.85
CA GLU A 132 9.04 13.46 -25.57
C GLU A 132 7.61 13.40 -25.03
N ALA A 133 6.60 13.68 -25.85
CA ALA A 133 5.20 13.57 -25.43
C ALA A 133 4.79 12.14 -25.07
N PHE A 134 5.33 11.15 -25.78
CA PHE A 134 5.08 9.74 -25.50
C PHE A 134 5.75 9.30 -24.19
N GLU A 135 6.99 9.71 -23.95
CA GLU A 135 7.71 9.48 -22.70
C GLU A 135 7.00 10.14 -21.51
N ALA A 136 6.58 11.40 -21.65
CA ALA A 136 5.79 12.09 -20.64
C ALA A 136 4.48 11.33 -20.32
N ALA A 137 3.73 10.90 -21.34
CA ALA A 137 2.51 10.12 -21.12
C ALA A 137 2.76 8.75 -20.46
N LEU A 138 3.92 8.13 -20.70
CA LEU A 138 4.32 6.90 -20.00
C LEU A 138 4.66 7.17 -18.54
N VAL A 139 5.32 8.28 -18.23
CA VAL A 139 5.64 8.70 -16.86
C VAL A 139 4.35 9.02 -16.10
N ASP A 140 3.46 9.85 -16.66
CA ASP A 140 2.16 10.18 -16.05
C ASP A 140 1.37 8.92 -15.72
N ARG A 141 1.30 7.97 -16.66
CA ARG A 141 0.61 6.69 -16.44
C ARG A 141 1.30 5.83 -15.38
N ALA A 142 2.62 5.87 -15.29
CA ALA A 142 3.36 5.14 -14.26
C ALA A 142 3.12 5.75 -12.87
N GLU A 143 3.10 7.07 -12.76
CA GLU A 143 2.79 7.81 -11.54
C GLU A 143 1.34 7.55 -11.09
N ASP A 144 0.38 7.58 -12.00
CA ASP A 144 -1.02 7.22 -11.71
C ASP A 144 -1.14 5.81 -11.13
N LEU A 145 -0.45 4.84 -11.76
CA LEU A 145 -0.43 3.46 -11.27
C LEU A 145 0.25 3.33 -9.90
N GLN A 146 1.34 4.05 -9.67
CA GLN A 146 2.01 4.08 -8.37
C GLN A 146 1.10 4.67 -7.29
N ALA A 147 0.47 5.82 -7.56
CA ALA A 147 -0.46 6.47 -6.65
C ALA A 147 -1.67 5.57 -6.33
N GLU A 148 -2.21 4.83 -7.32
CA GLU A 148 -3.27 3.85 -7.08
C GLU A 148 -2.80 2.69 -6.20
N LEU A 149 -1.60 2.16 -6.45
CA LEU A 149 -1.03 1.09 -5.62
C LEU A 149 -0.81 1.56 -4.19
N GLU A 150 -0.23 2.75 -4.00
CA GLU A 150 -0.01 3.34 -2.68
C GLU A 150 -1.34 3.53 -1.93
N ARG A 151 -2.37 4.05 -2.58
CA ARG A 151 -3.72 4.16 -1.97
C ARG A 151 -4.27 2.80 -1.56
N ARG A 152 -4.08 1.76 -2.39
CA ARG A 152 -4.53 0.40 -2.05
C ARG A 152 -3.74 -0.21 -0.90
N TYR A 153 -2.42 -0.04 -0.90
CA TYR A 153 -1.56 -0.51 0.20
C TYR A 153 -1.92 0.20 1.50
N GLN A 154 -2.10 1.52 1.47
CA GLN A 154 -2.51 2.29 2.64
C GLN A 154 -3.88 1.85 3.15
N ALA A 155 -4.87 1.69 2.26
CA ALA A 155 -6.19 1.20 2.65
C ALA A 155 -6.15 -0.21 3.26
N GLU A 156 -5.25 -1.08 2.78
CA GLU A 156 -5.07 -2.41 3.34
C GLU A 156 -4.39 -2.38 4.72
N ILE A 157 -3.40 -1.50 4.90
CA ILE A 157 -2.77 -1.25 6.20
C ILE A 157 -3.82 -0.73 7.19
N ASP A 158 -4.60 0.28 6.79
CA ASP A 158 -5.63 0.88 7.65
C ASP A 158 -6.70 -0.15 8.05
N ARG A 159 -7.12 -1.01 7.12
CA ARG A 159 -8.02 -2.13 7.43
C ARG A 159 -7.40 -3.09 8.44
N ARG A 160 -6.13 -3.48 8.23
CA ARG A 160 -5.44 -4.40 9.14
C ARG A 160 -5.25 -3.80 10.53
N VAL A 161 -4.92 -2.51 10.61
CA VAL A 161 -4.81 -1.77 11.87
C VAL A 161 -6.16 -1.72 12.56
N LYS A 162 -7.23 -1.36 11.84
CA LYS A 162 -8.59 -1.33 12.38
C LYS A 162 -9.01 -2.70 12.93
N ASN A 163 -8.81 -3.78 12.17
CA ASN A 163 -9.15 -5.13 12.64
C ASN A 163 -8.39 -5.51 13.92
N LYS A 164 -7.09 -5.18 14.00
CA LYS A 164 -6.30 -5.42 15.21
C LYS A 164 -6.78 -4.58 16.40
N LEU A 165 -7.15 -3.32 16.18
CA LEU A 165 -7.71 -2.46 17.23
C LEU A 165 -9.05 -3.01 17.72
N ASP A 166 -9.94 -3.41 16.80
CA ASP A 166 -11.23 -4.03 17.14
C ASP A 166 -11.04 -5.35 17.91
N GLU A 167 -10.02 -6.15 17.58
CA GLU A 167 -9.66 -7.37 18.34
C GLU A 167 -9.19 -7.04 19.76
N ILE A 168 -8.27 -6.07 19.91
CA ILE A 168 -7.76 -5.63 21.21
C ILE A 168 -8.90 -5.07 22.07
N GLU A 169 -9.81 -4.29 21.49
CA GLU A 169 -10.96 -3.74 22.20
C GLU A 169 -11.89 -4.84 22.72
N ARG A 170 -12.17 -5.87 21.91
CA ARG A 170 -12.95 -7.03 22.34
C ARG A 170 -12.27 -7.80 23.46
N GLU A 171 -10.95 -8.01 23.36
CA GLU A 171 -10.19 -8.67 24.43
C GLU A 171 -10.23 -7.86 25.73
N TYR A 172 -10.11 -6.54 25.64
CA TYR A 172 -10.20 -5.65 26.79
C TYR A 172 -11.58 -5.71 27.44
N GLN A 173 -12.65 -5.66 26.65
CA GLN A 173 -14.02 -5.82 27.13
C GLN A 173 -14.25 -7.18 27.78
N SER A 174 -13.79 -8.27 27.15
CA SER A 174 -13.88 -9.62 27.71
C SER A 174 -13.16 -9.74 29.05
N LYS A 175 -11.96 -9.17 29.18
CA LYS A 175 -11.20 -9.16 30.44
C LYS A 175 -11.92 -8.34 31.51
N LEU A 176 -12.51 -7.21 31.14
CA LEU A 176 -13.29 -6.37 32.07
C LEU A 176 -14.55 -7.11 32.56
N GLU A 177 -15.25 -7.80 31.66
CA GLU A 177 -16.42 -8.62 32.03
C GLU A 177 -16.03 -9.80 32.93
N GLU A 178 -14.92 -10.47 32.64
CA GLU A 178 -14.39 -11.54 33.47
C GLU A 178 -14.01 -11.04 34.87
N GLN A 179 -13.32 -9.90 34.95
CA GLN A 179 -13.02 -9.25 36.24
C GLN A 179 -14.30 -8.91 37.02
N ARG A 180 -15.33 -8.36 36.36
CA ARG A 180 -16.61 -8.08 37.00
C ARG A 180 -17.29 -9.36 37.53
N ARG A 181 -17.23 -10.47 36.79
CA ARG A 181 -17.75 -11.76 37.26
C ARG A 181 -17.00 -12.25 38.49
N MET A 182 -15.67 -12.14 38.48
CA MET A 182 -14.84 -12.51 39.64
C MET A 182 -15.17 -11.64 40.87
N GLU A 183 -15.30 -10.33 40.70
CA GLU A 183 -15.71 -9.42 41.78
C GLU A 183 -17.11 -9.75 42.32
N GLU A 184 -18.07 -10.10 41.46
CA GLU A 184 -19.40 -10.53 41.89
C GLU A 184 -19.36 -11.85 42.67
N GLU A 185 -18.54 -12.81 42.24
CA GLU A 185 -18.34 -14.06 42.97
C GLU A 185 -17.67 -13.84 44.33
N GLU A 186 -16.67 -12.96 44.41
CA GLU A 186 -16.03 -12.59 45.67
C GLU A 186 -17.03 -11.89 46.61
N LYS A 187 -17.86 -10.98 46.09
CA LYS A 187 -18.93 -10.36 46.88
C LYS A 187 -19.95 -11.38 47.40
N ARG A 188 -20.29 -12.40 46.60
CA ARG A 188 -21.17 -13.50 47.05
C ARG A 188 -20.52 -14.32 48.16
N LYS A 189 -19.23 -14.66 48.01
CA LYS A 189 -18.47 -15.39 49.04
C LYS A 189 -18.35 -14.57 50.32
N GLN A 190 -18.09 -13.26 50.22
CA GLN A 190 -18.07 -12.36 51.38
C GLN A 190 -19.44 -12.29 52.07
N ALA A 191 -20.52 -12.12 51.31
CA ALA A 191 -21.87 -12.12 51.88
C ALA A 191 -22.24 -13.45 52.57
N GLU A 192 -21.78 -14.58 52.04
CA GLU A 192 -21.96 -15.89 52.68
C GLU A 192 -21.15 -16.01 53.97
N LEU A 193 -19.90 -15.55 53.97
CA LEU A 193 -19.07 -15.48 55.18
C LEU A 193 -19.69 -14.59 56.25
N ASP A 194 -20.18 -13.41 55.87
CA ASP A 194 -20.86 -12.48 56.79
C ASP A 194 -22.11 -13.13 57.39
N LYS A 195 -22.91 -13.84 56.58
CA LYS A 195 -24.07 -14.58 57.06
C LYS A 195 -23.71 -15.67 58.05
N ILE A 196 -22.63 -16.43 57.80
CA ILE A 196 -22.14 -17.46 58.72
C ILE A 196 -21.65 -16.83 60.02
N LEU A 197 -20.93 -15.72 59.95
CA LEU A 197 -20.45 -14.99 61.12
C LEU A 197 -21.61 -14.43 61.95
N GLU A 198 -22.62 -13.84 61.32
CA GLU A 198 -23.85 -13.40 61.97
C GLU A 198 -24.58 -14.55 62.66
N GLU A 199 -24.74 -15.69 61.98
CA GLU A 199 -25.41 -16.86 62.55
C GLU A 199 -24.61 -17.46 63.72
N ASN A 200 -23.28 -17.48 63.62
CA ASN A 200 -22.40 -17.93 64.69
C ASN A 200 -22.48 -17.01 65.91
N ASN A 201 -22.40 -15.69 65.69
CA ASN A 201 -22.56 -14.68 66.75
C ASN A 201 -23.93 -14.79 67.41
N ARG A 202 -25.00 -15.02 66.64
CA ARG A 202 -26.34 -15.27 67.18
C ARG A 202 -26.37 -16.52 68.07
N LYS A 203 -25.75 -17.62 67.63
CA LYS A 203 -25.63 -18.86 68.42
C LYS A 203 -24.80 -18.65 69.69
N LEU A 204 -23.70 -17.88 69.63
CA LEU A 204 -22.89 -17.53 70.79
C LEU A 204 -23.68 -16.69 71.80
N MET A 205 -24.43 -15.70 71.33
CA MET A 205 -25.29 -14.87 72.19
C MET A 205 -26.41 -15.68 72.83
N GLU A 206 -27.02 -16.61 72.09
CA GLU A 206 -28.05 -17.50 72.61
C GLU A 206 -27.48 -18.51 73.60
N ALA A 207 -26.29 -19.08 73.34
CA ALA A 207 -25.58 -19.95 74.27
C ALA A 207 -25.23 -19.22 75.57
N ARG A 208 -24.67 -18.01 75.50
CA ARG A 208 -24.42 -17.16 76.68
C ARG A 208 -25.70 -16.85 77.45
N ARG A 209 -26.81 -16.62 76.76
CA ARG A 209 -28.11 -16.37 77.40
C ARG A 209 -28.63 -17.61 78.12
N ARG A 210 -28.49 -18.81 77.52
CA ARG A 210 -28.83 -20.09 78.16
C ARG A 210 -27.93 -20.36 79.37
N GLU A 211 -26.62 -20.18 79.25
CA GLU A 211 -25.69 -20.30 80.37
C GLU A 211 -26.04 -19.34 81.51
N SER A 212 -26.41 -18.10 81.20
CA SER A 212 -26.87 -17.13 82.21
C SER A 212 -28.19 -17.56 82.88
N GLN A 213 -29.12 -18.14 82.12
CA GLN A 213 -30.37 -18.71 82.64
C GLN A 213 -30.11 -19.93 83.54
N GLU A 214 -29.22 -20.83 83.15
CA GLU A 214 -28.82 -21.99 83.94
C GLU A 214 -28.08 -21.56 85.21
N LEU A 215 -27.17 -20.59 85.12
CA LEU A 215 -26.50 -20.02 86.29
C LEU A 215 -27.49 -19.34 87.25
N SER A 216 -28.54 -18.69 86.74
CA SER A 216 -29.58 -18.09 87.59
C SER A 216 -30.50 -19.14 88.20
N ARG A 217 -30.86 -20.21 87.48
CA ARG A 217 -31.56 -21.39 88.04
C ARG A 217 -30.77 -22.02 89.18
N VAL A 218 -29.50 -22.36 88.95
CA VAL A 218 -28.63 -22.93 89.98
C VAL A 218 -28.48 -21.99 91.18
N LYS A 219 -28.39 -20.67 90.96
CA LYS A 219 -28.38 -19.69 92.05
C LYS A 219 -29.69 -19.70 92.86
N ILE A 220 -30.85 -19.76 92.19
CA ILE A 220 -32.16 -19.83 92.85
C ILE A 220 -32.27 -21.13 93.66
N ASP A 221 -31.85 -22.26 93.09
CA ASP A 221 -31.86 -23.56 93.78
C ASP A 221 -30.91 -23.55 94.99
N LEU A 222 -29.72 -22.95 94.86
CA LEU A 222 -28.78 -22.81 95.97
C LEU A 222 -29.37 -21.93 97.08
N ILE A 223 -30.01 -20.81 96.73
CA ILE A 223 -30.71 -19.94 97.69
C ILE A 223 -31.88 -20.68 98.35
N GLY A 224 -32.64 -21.48 97.59
CA GLY A 224 -33.73 -22.31 98.10
C GLY A 224 -33.23 -23.39 99.07
N ILE A 225 -32.15 -24.09 98.74
CA ILE A 225 -31.51 -25.09 99.61
C ILE A 225 -30.95 -24.44 100.88
N PHE A 226 -30.25 -23.30 100.75
CA PHE A 226 -29.79 -22.53 101.92
C PHE A 226 -30.95 -22.02 102.77
N GLY A 227 -32.02 -21.53 102.13
CA GLY A 227 -33.25 -21.10 102.79
C GLY A 227 -33.94 -22.23 103.55
N MET A 228 -34.10 -23.41 102.94
CA MET A 228 -34.63 -24.61 103.61
C MET A 228 -33.72 -25.08 104.76
N CYS A 229 -32.40 -24.98 104.60
CA CYS A 229 -31.45 -25.32 105.66
C CYS A 229 -31.52 -24.33 106.83
N LEU A 230 -31.71 -23.04 106.57
CA LEU A 230 -31.95 -21.99 107.57
C LEU A 230 -33.31 -22.15 108.27
N ILE A 231 -34.36 -22.52 107.54
CA ILE A 231 -35.69 -22.81 108.11
C ILE A 231 -35.63 -24.07 109.00
N ASN A 232 -34.93 -25.13 108.58
CA ASN A 232 -34.70 -26.32 109.40
C ASN A 232 -33.81 -26.06 110.61
N ARG A 233 -32.88 -25.10 110.55
CA ARG A 233 -32.07 -24.68 111.70
C ARG A 233 -32.89 -24.00 112.81
N ASN A 234 -34.07 -23.46 112.48
CA ASN A 234 -34.98 -22.83 113.45
C ASN A 234 -36.07 -23.77 113.98
N ARG A 235 -36.16 -25.02 113.52
CA ARG A 235 -36.99 -26.07 114.17
C ARG A 235 -36.11 -26.90 115.09
N LEU A 236 -36.21 -26.60 116.39
CA LEU A 236 -35.67 -27.39 117.50
C LEU A 236 -35.98 -28.89 117.32
N ILE A 237 -34.97 -29.68 116.95
CA ILE A 237 -34.84 -31.08 117.36
C ILE A 237 -33.35 -31.30 117.64
N LYS A 238 -32.99 -31.42 118.93
CA LYS A 238 -31.73 -32.06 119.33
C LYS A 238 -31.85 -33.55 118.97
N PRO A 239 -30.80 -34.15 118.40
CA PRO A 239 -30.19 -35.23 119.16
C PRO A 239 -28.66 -35.18 119.12
N GLU A 240 -28.12 -35.56 120.27
CA GLU A 240 -26.75 -35.97 120.48
C GLU A 240 -26.37 -37.10 119.50
N THR A 241 -25.08 -37.19 119.19
CA THR A 241 -24.43 -38.21 118.32
C THR A 241 -24.57 -38.02 116.80
N LEU A 242 -23.74 -37.14 116.23
CA LEU A 242 -23.28 -37.31 114.84
C LEU A 242 -21.80 -36.93 114.71
N ASP A 243 -20.99 -37.97 114.85
CA ASP A 243 -19.79 -38.31 114.10
C ASP A 243 -18.78 -37.22 113.69
N GLU A 244 -17.57 -37.40 114.23
CA GLU A 244 -16.27 -36.84 113.82
C GLU A 244 -15.98 -36.92 112.30
N LYS A 245 -16.78 -37.67 111.53
CA LYS A 245 -16.68 -37.81 110.07
C LYS A 245 -17.15 -36.56 109.30
N CYS A 246 -18.07 -35.76 109.86
CA CYS A 246 -18.55 -34.54 109.20
C CYS A 246 -17.46 -33.45 109.13
N TRP A 247 -16.66 -33.31 110.18
CA TRP A 247 -15.51 -32.40 110.19
C TRP A 247 -14.38 -32.87 109.26
N ALA A 248 -14.15 -34.18 109.16
CA ALA A 248 -13.14 -34.75 108.27
C ALA A 248 -13.49 -34.56 106.77
N LEU A 249 -14.78 -34.59 106.41
CA LEU A 249 -15.25 -34.35 105.05
C LEU A 249 -15.19 -32.86 104.66
N GLU A 250 -15.57 -31.94 105.54
CA GLU A 250 -15.42 -30.50 105.28
C GLU A 250 -13.96 -30.08 105.11
N CYS A 251 -13.05 -30.60 105.94
CA CYS A 251 -11.62 -30.37 105.80
C CYS A 251 -11.04 -30.97 104.51
N ARG A 252 -11.47 -32.18 104.09
CA ARG A 252 -11.03 -32.79 102.82
C ARG A 252 -11.53 -32.05 101.59
N VAL A 253 -12.76 -31.53 101.62
CA VAL A 253 -13.34 -30.77 100.51
C VAL A 253 -12.68 -29.40 100.40
N ARG A 254 -12.43 -28.71 101.52
CA ARG A 254 -11.66 -27.44 101.53
C ARG A 254 -10.22 -27.62 101.03
N TYR A 255 -9.53 -28.69 101.42
CA TYR A 255 -8.17 -28.98 100.93
C TYR A 255 -8.13 -29.35 99.44
N ARG A 256 -9.13 -30.11 98.94
CA ARG A 256 -9.23 -30.43 97.51
C ARG A 256 -9.56 -29.21 96.66
N LEU A 257 -10.48 -28.35 97.11
CA LEU A 257 -10.80 -27.10 96.41
C LEU A 257 -9.63 -26.11 96.42
N SER A 258 -8.92 -25.97 97.54
CA SER A 258 -7.66 -25.20 97.63
C SER A 258 -6.59 -25.70 96.64
N GLY A 259 -6.43 -27.03 96.52
CA GLY A 259 -5.50 -27.64 95.58
C GLY A 259 -5.88 -27.47 94.11
N ILE A 260 -7.17 -27.43 93.79
CA ILE A 260 -7.70 -27.19 92.44
C ILE A 260 -7.57 -25.71 92.06
N ILE A 261 -7.89 -24.80 92.98
CA ILE A 261 -7.75 -23.35 92.78
C ILE A 261 -6.26 -22.97 92.59
N LYS A 262 -5.34 -23.54 93.39
CA LYS A 262 -3.90 -23.32 93.18
C LYS A 262 -3.39 -23.89 91.85
N ARG A 263 -3.98 -24.99 91.35
CA ARG A 263 -3.66 -25.56 90.03
C ARG A 263 -4.19 -24.69 88.87
N LEU A 264 -5.39 -24.15 89.00
CA LEU A 264 -5.99 -23.21 88.05
C LEU A 264 -5.23 -21.89 88.00
N ILE A 265 -4.82 -21.34 89.14
CA ILE A 265 -3.99 -20.13 89.20
C ILE A 265 -2.63 -20.37 88.56
N ARG A 266 -1.96 -21.50 88.86
CA ARG A 266 -0.65 -21.86 88.28
C ARG A 266 -0.73 -22.10 86.75
N ASN A 267 -1.82 -22.69 86.26
CA ASN A 267 -2.06 -22.84 84.82
C ASN A 267 -2.41 -21.50 84.14
N SER A 268 -3.13 -20.60 84.81
CA SER A 268 -3.44 -19.26 84.27
C SER A 268 -2.20 -18.36 84.14
N SER A 269 -1.22 -18.49 85.05
CA SER A 269 0.08 -17.80 84.93
C SER A 269 0.95 -18.36 83.81
N GLY A 270 0.88 -19.67 83.52
CA GLY A 270 1.58 -20.29 82.38
C GLY A 270 0.99 -19.95 81.02
N ILE A 271 -0.33 -19.73 80.95
CA ILE A 271 -1.00 -19.29 79.71
C ILE A 271 -0.66 -17.82 79.42
N LYS A 272 -0.49 -16.98 80.45
CA LYS A 272 -0.07 -15.58 80.30
C LYS A 272 1.34 -15.44 79.73
N THR A 273 2.30 -16.25 80.20
CA THR A 273 3.67 -16.26 79.65
C THR A 273 3.75 -16.83 78.24
N ILE A 274 2.91 -17.80 77.89
CA ILE A 274 2.82 -18.33 76.51
C ILE A 274 2.19 -17.30 75.57
N TRP A 275 1.16 -16.57 76.00
CA TRP A 275 0.57 -15.47 75.22
C TRP A 275 1.53 -14.29 75.06
N ASP A 276 2.31 -13.94 76.09
CA ASP A 276 3.33 -12.89 76.00
C ASP A 276 4.54 -13.32 75.13
N MET A 277 4.91 -14.61 75.12
CA MET A 277 5.91 -15.15 74.18
C MET A 277 5.42 -15.22 72.73
N LEU A 278 4.14 -15.51 72.49
CA LEU A 278 3.55 -15.50 71.15
C LEU A 278 3.32 -14.06 70.62
N ARG A 279 3.14 -13.07 71.49
CA ARG A 279 2.97 -11.66 71.10
C ARG A 279 4.28 -11.00 70.65
N VAL A 280 5.42 -11.36 71.25
CA VAL A 280 6.74 -10.84 70.85
C VAL A 280 7.18 -11.41 69.49
N ARG A 281 6.77 -12.62 69.15
CA ARG A 281 7.16 -13.30 67.90
C ARG A 281 6.42 -12.83 66.64
N SER A 282 5.36 -12.02 66.75
CA SER A 282 4.63 -11.46 65.60
C SER A 282 5.06 -10.03 65.24
N SER A 283 6.00 -9.43 65.96
CA SER A 283 6.45 -8.05 65.68
C SER A 283 7.79 -7.94 64.97
N ASP A 284 8.53 -9.04 64.81
CA ASP A 284 9.88 -9.03 64.21
C ASP A 284 9.94 -9.45 62.73
N ASP A 285 8.79 -9.81 62.11
CA ASP A 285 8.72 -10.24 60.69
C ASP A 285 8.11 -9.18 59.74
N MET A 286 8.06 -7.90 60.15
CA MET A 286 7.69 -6.78 59.27
C MET A 286 8.55 -5.54 59.51
N ILE A 287 9.85 -5.61 59.20
CA ILE A 287 10.65 -4.47 58.71
C ILE A 287 11.64 -4.99 57.66
#